data_AF-A0A974XCX1-F1
#
_entry.id   AF-A0A974XCX1-F1
#
_cell.length_a   1.000
_cell.length_b   1.000
_cell.length_c   1.000
_cell.angle_alpha   90.00
_cell.angle_beta   90.00
_cell.angle_gamma   90.00
#
_symmetry.space_group_name_H-M   'P 1'
#
loop_
_entity.id
_entity.type
_entity.pdbx_description
1 polymer ?
#
loop_
_entity_poly.entity_id
_entity_poly.type
_entity_poly.pdbx_seq_one_letter_code
_entity_poly.pdbx_strand_id
1 'polypeptide(L)'
;MTPLPPLPEYHVVLVKPDFGISTGWAFSHFKPGERLLRPDNLGMCQAIRKGDRKTIESGLVNVFEPGTFEAYPLLGKIKKDFTRLGADGCLMSGSGPTMYGLFRDRDKAEEVREHFRTLYRETYLAGTC
;
A
#
# COMPACT_ATOMS: atom_id res chain seq x y z
N MET A 1 -10.12 -20.38 5.39
CA MET A 1 -8.95 -19.47 5.37
C MET A 1 -7.83 -20.12 6.15
N THR A 2 -6.58 -19.97 5.72
CA THR A 2 -5.40 -20.52 6.42
C THR A 2 -4.64 -19.39 7.10
N PRO A 3 -4.43 -19.41 8.43
CA PRO A 3 -3.66 -18.37 9.10
C PRO A 3 -2.21 -18.29 8.59
N LEU A 4 -1.72 -17.06 8.46
CA LEU A 4 -0.31 -16.76 8.22
C LEU A 4 0.36 -16.35 9.53
N PRO A 5 1.68 -16.59 9.67
CA PRO A 5 2.43 -16.02 10.79
C PRO A 5 2.43 -14.49 10.68
N PRO A 6 2.83 -13.79 11.77
CA PRO A 6 3.01 -12.34 11.73
C PRO A 6 3.95 -11.90 10.61
N LEU A 7 3.75 -10.68 10.12
CA LEU A 7 4.69 -10.06 9.20
C LEU A 7 6.01 -9.78 9.92
N PRO A 8 7.14 -9.74 9.20
CA PRO A 8 8.34 -9.10 9.72
C PRO A 8 8.03 -7.68 10.20
N GLU A 9 8.83 -7.19 11.14
CA GLU A 9 8.67 -5.84 11.66
C GLU A 9 8.80 -4.79 10.54
N TYR A 10 7.81 -3.91 10.46
CA TYR A 10 7.74 -2.74 9.61
C TYR A 10 7.11 -1.60 10.40
N HIS A 11 7.52 -0.39 10.06
CA HIS A 11 6.83 0.85 10.36
C HIS A 11 5.96 1.20 9.15
N VAL A 12 4.65 1.34 9.37
CA VAL A 12 3.66 1.50 8.30
C VAL A 12 3.10 2.92 8.38
N VAL A 13 3.40 3.73 7.37
CA VAL A 13 2.81 5.07 7.23
C VAL A 13 1.54 4.94 6.40
N LEU A 14 0.42 5.43 6.95
CA LEU A 14 -0.89 5.44 6.32
C LEU A 14 -1.24 6.87 5.93
N VAL A 15 -1.69 7.07 4.70
CA VAL A 15 -2.14 8.37 4.18
C VAL A 15 -3.53 8.18 3.58
N LYS A 16 -4.52 8.86 4.14
CA LYS A 16 -5.89 8.88 3.63
C LYS A 16 -6.24 10.30 3.16
N PRO A 17 -6.40 10.51 1.84
CA PRO A 17 -6.94 11.76 1.30
C PRO A 17 -8.35 12.06 1.79
N ASP A 18 -8.75 13.33 1.75
CA ASP A 18 -10.06 13.82 2.24
C ASP A 18 -11.21 13.53 1.24
N PHE A 19 -11.34 12.26 0.85
CA PHE A 19 -12.47 11.73 0.09
C PHE A 19 -12.62 10.24 0.38
N GLY A 20 -13.73 9.67 -0.06
CA GLY A 20 -13.99 8.22 0.00
C GLY A 20 -14.13 7.62 -1.39
N ILE A 21 -13.87 6.32 -1.50
CA ILE A 21 -14.14 5.55 -2.71
C ILE A 21 -15.14 4.45 -2.34
N SER A 22 -16.29 4.45 -3.01
CA SER A 22 -17.28 3.38 -2.83
C SER A 22 -16.68 2.05 -3.29
N THR A 23 -16.81 1.02 -2.45
CA THR A 23 -16.43 -0.34 -2.82
C THR A 23 -17.13 -0.77 -4.12
N GLY A 24 -18.44 -0.51 -4.23
CA GLY A 24 -19.21 -0.83 -5.45
C GLY A 24 -18.66 -0.12 -6.70
N TRP A 25 -18.24 1.14 -6.55
CA TRP A 25 -17.58 1.88 -7.63
C TRP A 25 -16.23 1.26 -8.02
N ALA A 26 -15.40 0.88 -7.05
CA ALA A 26 -14.10 0.26 -7.32
C ALA A 26 -14.25 -1.09 -8.02
N PHE A 27 -15.25 -1.88 -7.65
CA PHE A 27 -15.58 -3.13 -8.35
C PHE A 27 -16.13 -2.89 -9.76
N SER A 28 -16.93 -1.84 -10.01
CA SER A 28 -17.43 -1.55 -11.35
C SER A 28 -16.35 -1.01 -12.31
N HIS A 29 -15.27 -0.46 -11.76
CA HIS A 29 -14.11 0.05 -12.50
C HIS A 29 -12.91 -0.91 -12.47
N PHE A 30 -13.07 -2.09 -11.84
CA PHE A 30 -12.12 -3.17 -11.96
C PHE A 30 -12.20 -3.74 -13.38
N LYS A 31 -11.07 -3.73 -14.09
CA LYS A 31 -10.96 -4.20 -15.48
C LYS A 31 -10.29 -5.58 -15.52
N PRO A 32 -11.03 -6.70 -15.37
CA PRO A 32 -10.45 -8.04 -15.50
C PRO A 32 -9.99 -8.27 -16.95
N GLY A 33 -8.70 -8.60 -17.14
CA GLY A 33 -8.16 -9.04 -18.43
C GLY A 33 -7.22 -8.05 -19.12
N GLU A 34 -7.09 -6.82 -18.64
CA GLU A 34 -5.91 -6.02 -18.96
C GLU A 34 -4.67 -6.73 -18.38
N ARG A 35 -3.48 -6.40 -18.90
CA ARG A 35 -2.17 -6.97 -18.56
C ARG A 35 -1.72 -6.62 -17.13
N LEU A 36 -2.64 -6.74 -16.19
CA LEU A 36 -2.51 -6.52 -14.76
C LEU A 36 -1.56 -7.57 -14.23
N LEU A 37 -0.53 -7.10 -13.53
CA LEU A 37 0.24 -7.95 -12.61
C LEU A 37 -0.77 -8.66 -11.72
N ARG A 38 -0.86 -9.99 -11.85
CA ARG A 38 -1.65 -10.80 -10.92
C ARG A 38 -0.85 -10.96 -9.63
N PRO A 39 -1.46 -10.76 -8.46
CA PRO A 39 -0.78 -11.03 -7.20
C PRO A 39 -0.39 -12.50 -7.14
N ASP A 40 0.89 -12.78 -6.89
CA ASP A 40 1.37 -14.12 -6.55
C ASP A 40 1.12 -14.39 -5.06
N ASN A 41 -0.12 -14.81 -4.76
CA ASN A 41 -0.53 -15.09 -3.39
C ASN A 41 0.30 -16.22 -2.76
N LEU A 42 0.73 -17.21 -3.54
CA LEU A 42 1.53 -18.32 -3.02
C LEU A 42 2.94 -17.85 -2.69
N GLY A 43 3.56 -17.08 -3.59
CA GLY A 43 4.86 -16.43 -3.36
C GLY A 43 4.82 -15.49 -2.14
N MET A 44 3.79 -14.65 -2.03
CA MET A 44 3.60 -13.77 -0.88
C MET A 44 3.44 -14.56 0.44
N CYS A 45 2.61 -15.61 0.45
CA CYS A 45 2.48 -16.48 1.63
C CYS A 45 3.81 -17.11 2.03
N GLN A 46 4.61 -17.57 1.07
CA GLN A 46 5.93 -18.14 1.34
C GLN A 46 6.91 -17.09 1.85
N ALA A 47 6.90 -15.88 1.29
CA ALA A 47 7.73 -14.77 1.71
C ALA A 47 7.44 -14.36 3.16
N ILE A 48 6.15 -14.24 3.51
CA ILE A 48 5.70 -13.96 4.89
C ILE A 48 6.21 -15.05 5.84
N ARG A 49 6.06 -16.34 5.48
CA ARG A 49 6.53 -17.46 6.32
C ARG A 49 8.05 -17.48 6.51
N LYS A 50 8.81 -17.02 5.53
CA LYS A 50 10.28 -16.95 5.58
C LYS A 50 10.79 -15.63 6.18
N GLY A 51 9.90 -14.68 6.45
CA GLY A 51 10.27 -13.30 6.80
C GLY A 51 11.06 -12.57 5.71
N ASP A 52 10.88 -12.97 4.44
CA ASP A 52 11.59 -12.38 3.30
C ASP A 52 11.00 -11.02 2.93
N ARG A 53 11.55 -9.99 3.57
CA ARG A 53 11.10 -8.60 3.40
C ARG A 53 11.17 -8.12 1.94
N LYS A 54 12.23 -8.48 1.19
CA LYS A 54 12.40 -8.04 -0.20
C LYS A 54 11.29 -8.57 -1.11
N THR A 55 10.94 -9.85 -0.95
CA THR A 55 9.86 -10.45 -1.73
C THR A 55 8.49 -9.90 -1.34
N ILE A 56 8.28 -9.59 -0.05
CA ILE A 56 7.05 -8.93 0.41
C ILE A 56 6.91 -7.54 -0.21
N GLU A 57 7.94 -6.72 -0.12
CA GLU A 57 7.98 -5.34 -0.61
C GLU A 57 7.74 -5.23 -2.12
N SER A 58 8.42 -6.06 -2.90
CA SER A 58 8.31 -6.09 -4.36
C SER A 58 7.06 -6.83 -4.86
N GLY A 59 6.47 -7.70 -4.03
CA GLY A 59 5.29 -8.49 -4.36
C GLY A 59 3.96 -7.81 -4.08
N LEU A 60 3.96 -6.56 -3.62
CA LEU A 60 2.73 -5.82 -3.31
C LEU A 60 1.94 -5.50 -4.59
N VAL A 61 0.73 -6.05 -4.69
CA VAL A 61 -0.17 -5.84 -5.83
C VAL A 61 -1.59 -5.64 -5.33
N ASN A 62 -2.25 -4.60 -5.85
CA ASN A 62 -3.65 -4.34 -5.63
C ASN A 62 -4.30 -4.09 -6.99
N VAL A 63 -5.21 -4.99 -7.36
CA VAL A 63 -5.86 -5.02 -8.66
C VAL A 63 -6.81 -3.84 -8.90
N PHE A 64 -7.20 -3.11 -7.85
CA PHE A 64 -8.02 -1.91 -7.97
C PHE A 64 -7.21 -0.67 -8.37
N GLU A 65 -5.89 -0.64 -8.13
CA GLU A 65 -5.07 0.55 -8.35
C GLU A 65 -5.18 1.13 -9.77
N PRO A 66 -5.14 0.34 -10.87
CA PRO A 66 -5.15 0.93 -12.20
C PRO A 66 -6.42 1.73 -12.52
N GLY A 67 -7.60 1.13 -12.31
CA GLY A 67 -8.88 1.83 -12.52
C GLY A 67 -9.10 2.96 -11.51
N THR A 68 -8.62 2.77 -10.27
CA THR A 68 -8.75 3.79 -9.23
C THR A 68 -7.83 4.99 -9.49
N PHE A 69 -6.60 4.78 -9.98
CA PHE A 69 -5.66 5.86 -10.28
C PHE A 69 -6.02 6.60 -11.56
N GLU A 70 -6.70 5.93 -12.51
CA GLU A 70 -7.27 6.58 -13.69
C GLU A 70 -8.34 7.62 -13.29
N ALA A 71 -9.26 7.25 -12.39
CA ALA A 71 -10.29 8.17 -11.92
C ALA A 71 -9.82 9.15 -10.83
N TYR A 72 -8.85 8.74 -10.00
CA TYR A 72 -8.30 9.51 -8.89
C TYR A 72 -6.76 9.61 -8.99
N PRO A 73 -6.22 10.45 -9.91
CA PRO A 73 -4.78 10.56 -10.14
C PRO A 73 -3.96 10.98 -8.91
N LEU A 74 -4.60 11.58 -7.90
CA LEU A 74 -3.96 11.94 -6.64
C LEU A 74 -3.35 10.72 -5.93
N LEU A 75 -4.01 9.56 -5.98
CA LEU A 75 -3.50 8.34 -5.35
C LEU A 75 -2.22 7.84 -6.03
N GLY A 76 -2.16 7.96 -7.36
CA GLY A 76 -0.93 7.69 -8.11
C GLY A 76 0.20 8.68 -7.77
N LYS A 77 -0.11 9.94 -7.44
CA LYS A 77 0.88 10.90 -6.94
C LYS A 77 1.39 10.51 -5.55
N ILE A 78 0.50 10.17 -4.62
CA ILE A 78 0.86 9.71 -3.27
C ILE A 78 1.76 8.47 -3.34
N LYS A 79 1.45 7.50 -4.21
CA LYS A 79 2.30 6.31 -4.42
C LYS A 79 3.71 6.70 -4.88
N LYS A 80 3.83 7.61 -5.85
CA LYS A 80 5.13 8.13 -6.31
C LYS A 80 5.88 8.88 -5.21
N ASP A 81 5.16 9.63 -4.36
CA ASP A 81 5.75 10.32 -3.22
C ASP A 81 6.30 9.33 -2.20
N PHE A 82 5.56 8.27 -1.84
CA PHE A 82 6.09 7.20 -0.99
C PHE A 82 7.38 6.60 -1.54
N THR A 83 7.41 6.24 -2.84
CA THR A 83 8.62 5.70 -3.48
C THR A 83 9.78 6.70 -3.44
N ARG A 84 9.52 7.97 -3.77
CA ARG A 84 10.53 9.05 -3.76
C ARG A 84 11.09 9.29 -2.36
N LEU A 85 10.24 9.17 -1.34
CA LEU A 85 10.59 9.36 0.06
C LEU A 85 11.22 8.10 0.70
N GLY A 86 11.44 7.04 -0.07
CA GLY A 86 12.18 5.86 0.36
C GLY A 86 11.36 4.78 1.06
N ALA A 87 10.07 4.65 0.75
CA ALA A 87 9.29 3.49 1.16
C ALA A 87 9.87 2.21 0.55
N ASP A 88 10.03 1.17 1.37
CA ASP A 88 10.50 -0.15 0.92
C ASP A 88 9.43 -0.83 0.04
N GLY A 89 8.15 -0.60 0.34
CA GLY A 89 7.01 -1.01 -0.49
C GLY A 89 5.83 -0.06 -0.30
N CYS A 90 4.99 0.11 -1.31
CA CYS A 90 3.81 0.97 -1.21
C CYS A 90 2.62 0.42 -2.00
N LEU A 91 1.43 0.49 -1.41
CA LEU A 91 0.20 0.02 -2.02
C LEU A 91 -1.02 0.78 -1.50
N MET A 92 -2.10 0.79 -2.28
CA MET A 92 -3.42 1.13 -1.80
C MET A 92 -4.00 0.00 -0.94
N SER A 93 -4.70 0.34 0.15
CA SER A 93 -5.42 -0.63 0.99
C SER A 93 -6.85 -0.86 0.46
N GLY A 94 -7.16 -2.10 0.07
CA GLY A 94 -8.50 -2.47 -0.41
C GLY A 94 -8.93 -1.68 -1.65
N SER A 95 -10.18 -1.19 -1.66
CA SER A 95 -10.70 -0.29 -2.69
C SER A 95 -10.20 1.16 -2.55
N GLY A 96 -9.39 1.46 -1.53
CA GLY A 96 -8.91 2.81 -1.25
C GLY A 96 -9.89 3.67 -0.45
N PRO A 97 -9.57 4.96 -0.27
CA PRO A 97 -8.44 5.67 -0.87
C PRO A 97 -7.16 5.65 -0.02
N THR A 98 -7.14 4.92 1.10
CA THR A 98 -5.96 4.86 1.97
C THR A 98 -4.77 4.23 1.24
N MET A 99 -3.68 4.98 1.16
CA MET A 99 -2.37 4.50 0.71
C MET A 99 -1.53 4.16 1.92
N TYR A 100 -0.68 3.14 1.81
CA TYR A 100 0.31 2.83 2.83
C TYR A 100 1.71 2.65 2.23
N GLY A 101 2.71 3.03 3.01
CA GLY A 101 4.12 2.75 2.76
C GLY A 101 4.68 1.88 3.88
N LEU A 102 5.47 0.87 3.51
CA LEU A 102 6.25 0.04 4.42
C LEU A 102 7.65 0.64 4.56
N PHE A 103 8.14 0.69 5.80
CA PHE A 103 9.48 1.16 6.13
C PHE A 103 10.12 0.20 7.12
N ARG A 104 11.37 -0.17 6.89
CA ARG A 104 12.19 -0.91 7.85
C ARG A 104 12.81 0.00 8.92
N ASP A 105 13.01 1.27 8.57
CA ASP A 105 13.61 2.29 9.42
C ASP A 105 12.52 3.17 10.04
N ARG A 106 12.51 3.26 11.37
CA ARG A 106 11.51 4.02 12.13
C ARG A 106 11.63 5.52 11.90
N ASP A 107 12.86 6.04 11.90
CA ASP A 107 13.12 7.47 11.78
C ASP A 107 12.72 7.94 10.38
N LYS A 108 12.98 7.11 9.36
CA LYS A 108 12.49 7.33 8.00
C LYS A 108 10.97 7.35 7.94
N ALA A 109 10.29 6.38 8.57
CA ALA A 109 8.84 6.33 8.61
C ALA A 109 8.24 7.59 9.28
N GLU A 110 8.85 8.07 10.36
CA GLU A 110 8.44 9.29 11.06
C GLU A 110 8.65 10.54 10.19
N GLU A 111 9.79 10.66 9.51
CA GLU A 111 10.07 11.76 8.57
C GLU A 111 9.01 11.81 7.45
N VAL A 112 8.68 10.65 6.87
CA VAL A 112 7.67 10.55 5.82
C VAL A 112 6.27 10.84 6.34
N ARG A 113 5.94 10.39 7.56
CA ARG A 113 4.68 10.75 8.22
C ARG A 113 4.57 12.27 8.37
N GLU A 114 5.60 12.93 8.88
CA GLU A 114 5.58 14.39 9.05
C GLU A 114 5.44 15.12 7.72
N HIS A 115 6.14 14.66 6.67
CA HIS A 115 5.95 15.18 5.32
C HIS A 115 4.48 15.11 4.89
N PHE A 116 3.86 13.93 4.97
CA PHE A 116 2.47 13.76 4.54
C PHE A 116 1.45 14.47 5.44
N ARG A 117 1.72 14.64 6.74
CA ARG A 117 0.85 15.41 7.65
C ARG A 117 0.68 16.86 7.24
N THR A 118 1.65 17.44 6.53
CA THR A 118 1.51 18.80 5.98
C THR A 118 0.52 18.88 4.81
N LEU A 119 0.23 17.74 4.17
CA LEU A 119 -0.59 17.64 2.96
C LEU A 119 -1.96 16.98 3.23
N TYR A 120 -2.01 16.01 4.14
CA TYR A 120 -3.18 15.18 4.41
C TYR A 120 -3.41 15.05 5.91
N ARG A 121 -4.59 15.48 6.36
CA ARG A 121 -4.98 15.47 7.78
C ARG A 121 -4.98 14.07 8.38
N GLU A 122 -5.47 13.08 7.64
CA GLU A 122 -5.53 11.69 8.05
C GLU A 122 -4.24 10.96 7.65
N THR A 123 -3.16 11.25 8.37
CA THR A 123 -1.86 10.57 8.23
C THR A 123 -1.45 9.94 9.55
N TYR A 124 -1.13 8.64 9.53
CA TYR A 124 -0.85 7.85 10.74
C TYR A 124 0.43 7.03 10.58
N LEU A 125 1.03 6.66 11.71
CA LEU A 125 2.12 5.69 11.79
C LEU A 125 1.69 4.51 12.66
N ALA A 126 1.87 3.29 12.15
CA ALA A 126 1.62 2.03 12.84
C ALA A 126 2.86 1.13 12.78
N GLY A 127 2.87 0.06 13.57
CA GLY A 127 3.88 -0.99 13.50
C GLY A 127 3.23 -2.34 13.21
N THR A 128 3.95 -3.23 12.52
CA THR A 128 3.60 -4.65 12.53
C THR A 128 4.14 -5.28 13.81
N CYS A 129 3.31 -6.09 14.48
CA CYS A 129 3.65 -6.83 15.69
C CYS A 129 4.07 -8.26 15.39
#